data_AF-A0A8J4A0J7-F1
#
_entry.id   AF-A0A8J4A0J7-F1
#
_cell.length_a   1.000
_cell.length_b   1.000
_cell.length_c   1.000
_cell.angle_alpha   90.00
_cell.angle_beta   90.00
_cell.angle_gamma   90.00
#
_symmetry.space_group_name_H-M   'P 1'
#
loop_
_entity.id
_entity.type
_entity.pdbx_description
1 polymer ?
#
loop_
_entity_poly.entity_id
_entity_poly.type
_entity_poly.pdbx_seq_one_letter_code
_entity_poly.pdbx_strand_id
1 'polypeptide(L)'
;MTEDEKVITGMTEGGVLAALRWAAVSAYTRAWADFDPETGHSQTVLGITAHTLLADRLDRVFRLEKYADGDGLLAGLLRSEQESLPHVAGVQRADLNGSPAWQFGEYRWFVSSFEHGRVQDIAWGRKSRTKRRIAAETGVADSPDQFVLPGTFEPTGVALDLVTVRDLLEASGRNSVVSIVLTHSIDPDTGSIELFLGRPRLNLGGGSPWMWLRSLLPTFSVADAARLSAGDA
;
A
#
# COMPACT_ATOMS: atom_id res chain seq x y z
N MET A 1 18.97 16.26 -1.58
CA MET A 1 17.58 15.77 -1.50
C MET A 1 17.56 14.35 -2.04
N THR A 2 17.38 13.39 -1.14
CA THR A 2 17.26 11.96 -1.46
C THR A 2 15.94 11.68 -2.18
N GLU A 3 15.79 10.48 -2.78
CA GLU A 3 14.55 10.13 -3.49
C GLU A 3 13.33 10.17 -2.56
N ASP A 4 13.44 9.62 -1.36
CA ASP A 4 12.37 9.61 -0.35
C ASP A 4 11.93 11.04 0.01
N GLU A 5 12.86 11.97 0.20
CA GLU A 5 12.56 13.38 0.46
C GLU A 5 11.82 14.03 -0.71
N LYS A 6 12.23 13.76 -1.96
CA LYS A 6 11.54 14.27 -3.16
C LYS A 6 10.11 13.77 -3.24
N VAL A 7 9.92 12.46 -3.07
CA VAL A 7 8.61 11.80 -3.14
C VAL A 7 7.69 12.34 -2.05
N ILE A 8 8.16 12.35 -0.80
CA ILE A 8 7.37 12.81 0.34
C ILE A 8 7.02 14.29 0.20
N THR A 9 7.96 15.14 -0.21
CA THR A 9 7.70 16.57 -0.40
C THR A 9 6.68 16.79 -1.51
N GLY A 10 6.89 16.21 -2.71
CA GLY A 10 5.97 16.38 -3.84
C GLY A 10 4.56 15.84 -3.56
N MET A 11 4.44 14.68 -2.90
CA MET A 11 3.15 14.13 -2.50
C MET A 11 2.49 14.91 -1.35
N THR A 12 3.27 15.61 -0.52
CA THR A 12 2.72 16.49 0.53
C THR A 12 2.17 17.77 -0.09
N GLU A 13 2.94 18.42 -0.96
CA GLU A 13 2.52 19.64 -1.68
C GLU A 13 1.29 19.40 -2.54
N GLY A 14 1.19 18.22 -3.17
CA GLY A 14 0.00 17.79 -3.91
C GLY A 14 -1.19 17.36 -3.05
N GLY A 15 -1.07 17.36 -1.71
CA GLY A 15 -2.12 16.90 -0.79
C GLY A 15 -2.34 15.39 -0.77
N VAL A 16 -1.58 14.62 -1.56
CA VAL A 16 -1.73 13.16 -1.69
C VAL A 16 -1.50 12.47 -0.36
N LEU A 17 -0.46 12.82 0.41
CA LEU A 17 -0.22 12.15 1.71
C LEU A 17 -1.35 12.35 2.71
N ALA A 18 -1.99 13.52 2.72
CA ALA A 18 -3.16 13.77 3.56
C ALA A 18 -4.35 12.91 3.10
N ALA A 19 -4.57 12.80 1.79
CA ALA A 19 -5.60 11.92 1.22
C ALA A 19 -5.35 10.44 1.52
N LEU A 20 -4.10 9.95 1.45
CA LEU A 20 -3.75 8.57 1.81
C LEU A 20 -4.05 8.28 3.29
N ARG A 21 -3.71 9.23 4.19
CA ARG A 21 -4.01 9.12 5.63
C ARG A 21 -5.51 9.07 5.88
N TRP A 22 -6.26 10.00 5.28
CA TRP A 22 -7.71 10.05 5.41
C TRP A 22 -8.36 8.74 4.92
N ALA A 23 -7.94 8.24 3.75
CA ALA A 23 -8.47 7.01 3.17
C ALA A 23 -8.21 5.80 4.08
N ALA A 24 -7.02 5.69 4.65
CA ALA A 24 -6.69 4.64 5.61
C ALA A 24 -7.53 4.75 6.89
N VAL A 25 -7.57 5.92 7.54
CA VAL A 25 -8.32 6.11 8.78
C VAL A 25 -9.81 5.82 8.57
N SER A 26 -10.41 6.32 7.49
CA SER A 26 -11.81 6.03 7.13
C SER A 26 -12.05 4.53 6.93
N ALA A 27 -11.24 3.88 6.08
CA ALA A 27 -11.39 2.47 5.76
C ALA A 27 -11.26 1.57 6.99
N TYR A 28 -10.26 1.82 7.83
CA TYR A 28 -9.98 1.00 8.99
C TYR A 28 -10.94 1.24 10.15
N THR A 29 -11.39 2.48 10.36
CA THR A 29 -12.44 2.77 11.34
C THR A 29 -13.70 1.99 11.01
N ARG A 30 -14.09 1.97 9.72
CA ARG A 30 -15.24 1.18 9.27
C ARG A 30 -15.02 -0.33 9.40
N ALA A 31 -13.88 -0.83 8.93
CA ALA A 31 -13.56 -2.26 8.99
C ALA A 31 -13.53 -2.79 10.43
N TRP A 32 -13.01 -1.99 11.36
CA TRP A 32 -12.97 -2.32 12.79
C TRP A 32 -14.35 -2.27 13.44
N ALA A 33 -15.18 -1.27 13.11
CA ALA A 33 -16.54 -1.18 13.65
C ALA A 33 -17.44 -2.35 13.23
N ASP A 34 -17.21 -2.91 12.04
CA ASP A 34 -17.94 -4.08 11.53
C ASP A 34 -17.28 -5.41 11.96
N PHE A 35 -16.14 -5.39 12.65
CA PHE A 35 -15.42 -6.59 13.08
C PHE A 35 -15.99 -7.15 14.38
N ASP A 36 -16.35 -8.43 14.36
CA ASP A 36 -16.91 -9.13 15.52
C ASP A 36 -16.39 -10.58 15.52
N PRO A 37 -15.33 -10.88 16.31
CA PRO A 37 -14.75 -12.21 16.35
C PRO A 37 -15.71 -13.27 16.91
N GLU A 38 -16.67 -12.89 17.76
CA GLU A 38 -17.63 -13.81 18.39
C GLU A 38 -18.68 -14.31 17.39
N THR A 39 -18.90 -13.59 16.29
CA THR A 39 -19.79 -14.02 15.19
C THR A 39 -19.05 -14.76 14.08
N GLY A 40 -17.75 -15.03 14.27
CA GLY A 40 -16.91 -15.80 13.34
C GLY A 40 -16.10 -14.95 12.36
N HIS A 41 -16.02 -13.62 12.55
CA HIS A 41 -15.09 -12.81 11.77
C HIS A 41 -13.64 -13.17 12.13
N SER A 42 -12.88 -13.64 11.14
CA SER A 42 -11.44 -13.91 11.31
C SER A 42 -10.59 -12.69 10.97
N GLN A 43 -9.33 -12.68 11.42
CA GLN A 43 -8.35 -11.67 11.03
C GLN A 43 -8.22 -11.53 9.50
N THR A 44 -8.36 -12.62 8.76
CA THR A 44 -8.36 -12.60 7.29
C THR A 44 -9.51 -11.77 6.74
N VAL A 45 -10.72 -11.92 7.31
CA VAL A 45 -11.90 -11.14 6.90
C VAL A 45 -11.67 -9.65 7.19
N LEU A 46 -11.19 -9.31 8.39
CA LEU A 46 -10.84 -7.93 8.75
C LEU A 46 -9.84 -7.33 7.76
N GLY A 47 -8.77 -8.06 7.45
CA GLY A 47 -7.73 -7.61 6.53
C GLY A 47 -8.23 -7.40 5.10
N ILE A 48 -9.07 -8.30 4.58
CA ILE A 48 -9.68 -8.16 3.24
C ILE A 48 -10.63 -6.96 3.22
N THR A 49 -11.52 -6.84 4.21
CA THR A 49 -12.47 -5.73 4.32
C THR A 49 -11.75 -4.39 4.37
N ALA A 50 -10.73 -4.25 5.22
CA ALA A 50 -9.94 -3.02 5.32
C ALA A 50 -9.21 -2.70 4.01
N HIS A 51 -8.63 -3.71 3.34
CA HIS A 51 -7.97 -3.53 2.04
C HIS A 51 -8.93 -3.02 0.95
N THR A 52 -10.10 -3.65 0.83
CA THR A 52 -11.11 -3.28 -0.16
C THR A 52 -11.67 -1.88 0.12
N LEU A 53 -11.96 -1.56 1.39
CA LEU A 53 -12.39 -0.22 1.78
C LEU A 53 -11.30 0.82 1.50
N LEU A 54 -10.04 0.54 1.79
CA LEU A 54 -8.94 1.47 1.51
C LEU A 54 -8.86 1.79 0.02
N ALA A 55 -8.91 0.78 -0.85
CA ALA A 55 -8.94 1.00 -2.30
C ALA A 55 -10.14 1.86 -2.73
N ASP A 56 -11.34 1.56 -2.22
CA ASP A 56 -12.54 2.35 -2.50
C ASP A 56 -12.41 3.81 -2.02
N ARG A 57 -11.84 4.05 -0.84
CA ARG A 57 -11.60 5.40 -0.31
C ARG A 57 -10.56 6.16 -1.12
N LEU A 58 -9.52 5.50 -1.61
CA LEU A 58 -8.56 6.11 -2.52
C LEU A 58 -9.23 6.55 -3.83
N ASP A 59 -10.11 5.73 -4.40
CA ASP A 59 -10.84 6.14 -5.61
C ASP A 59 -11.80 7.32 -5.33
N ARG A 60 -12.38 7.41 -4.12
CA ARG A 60 -13.21 8.57 -3.73
C ARG A 60 -12.43 9.86 -3.64
N VAL A 61 -11.32 9.88 -2.90
CA VAL A 61 -10.55 11.12 -2.66
C VAL A 61 -9.94 11.69 -3.94
N PHE A 62 -9.67 10.83 -4.92
CA PHE A 62 -9.13 11.21 -6.22
C PHE A 62 -10.18 11.31 -7.33
N ARG A 63 -11.48 11.11 -7.04
CA ARG A 63 -12.57 11.15 -8.02
C ARG A 63 -12.33 10.20 -9.21
N LEU A 64 -11.95 8.96 -8.93
CA LEU A 64 -11.62 7.96 -9.94
C LEU A 64 -12.72 6.90 -10.06
N GLU A 65 -12.66 6.15 -11.17
CA GLU A 65 -13.59 5.05 -11.44
C GLU A 65 -15.05 5.50 -11.33
N LYS A 66 -15.87 4.79 -10.55
CA LYS A 66 -17.30 5.09 -10.32
C LYS A 66 -17.57 6.45 -9.67
N TYR A 67 -16.55 7.15 -9.18
CA TYR A 67 -16.69 8.46 -8.51
C TYR A 67 -16.31 9.65 -9.40
N ALA A 68 -15.94 9.42 -10.66
CA ALA A 68 -15.52 10.47 -11.58
C ALA A 68 -16.59 11.56 -11.78
N ASP A 69 -17.85 11.15 -11.88
CA ASP A 69 -18.98 12.07 -12.09
C ASP A 69 -19.56 12.62 -10.77
N GLY A 70 -18.96 12.25 -9.63
CA GLY A 70 -19.39 12.67 -8.29
C GLY A 70 -20.64 11.95 -7.75
N ASP A 71 -21.30 11.12 -8.56
CA ASP A 71 -22.41 10.29 -8.09
C ASP A 71 -21.94 9.25 -7.07
N GLY A 72 -22.76 9.01 -6.04
CA GLY A 72 -22.44 8.07 -4.96
C GLY A 72 -21.20 8.42 -4.12
N LEU A 73 -20.55 9.57 -4.33
CA LEU A 73 -19.29 9.93 -3.67
C LEU A 73 -19.36 9.90 -2.14
N LEU A 74 -20.51 10.29 -1.58
CA LEU A 74 -20.74 10.32 -0.14
C LEU A 74 -21.47 9.06 0.37
N ALA A 75 -21.97 8.21 -0.54
CA ALA A 75 -22.79 7.07 -0.17
C ALA A 75 -21.96 6.03 0.61
N GLY A 76 -22.44 5.62 1.78
CA GLY A 76 -21.75 4.66 2.66
C GLY A 76 -20.56 5.24 3.45
N LEU A 77 -20.38 6.57 3.45
CA LEU A 77 -19.49 7.26 4.39
C LEU A 77 -20.25 7.67 5.65
N LEU A 78 -19.58 7.63 6.80
CA LEU A 78 -20.03 8.25 8.04
C LEU A 78 -20.12 9.78 7.87
N ARG A 79 -20.93 10.45 8.69
CA ARG A 79 -21.10 11.91 8.59
C ARG A 79 -19.77 12.67 8.72
N SER A 80 -18.95 12.31 9.71
CA SER A 80 -17.63 12.92 9.92
C SER A 80 -16.69 12.70 8.73
N GLU A 81 -16.81 11.56 8.04
CA GLU A 81 -16.05 11.28 6.82
C GLU A 81 -16.56 12.13 5.65
N GLN A 82 -17.87 12.31 5.51
CA GLN A 82 -18.44 13.17 4.46
C GLN A 82 -17.98 14.62 4.61
N GLU A 83 -17.95 15.14 5.84
CA GLU A 83 -17.55 16.51 6.15
C GLU A 83 -16.04 16.75 5.96
N SER A 84 -15.21 15.71 6.10
CA SER A 84 -13.75 15.79 6.00
C SER A 84 -13.17 15.21 4.71
N LEU A 85 -14.01 14.73 3.78
CA LEU A 85 -13.58 14.07 2.54
C LEU A 85 -12.67 15.00 1.72
N PRO A 86 -11.37 14.68 1.56
CA PRO A 86 -10.49 15.51 0.75
C PRO A 86 -10.78 15.29 -0.74
N HIS A 87 -10.51 16.33 -1.52
CA HIS A 87 -10.48 16.25 -2.98
C HIS A 87 -9.07 16.61 -3.46
N VAL A 88 -8.39 15.65 -4.08
CA VAL A 88 -7.05 15.83 -4.62
C VAL A 88 -7.06 15.49 -6.11
N ALA A 89 -6.68 16.48 -6.94
CA ALA A 89 -6.56 16.32 -8.38
C ALA A 89 -5.14 15.88 -8.80
N GLY A 90 -4.97 15.51 -10.06
CA GLY A 90 -3.67 15.14 -10.63
C GLY A 90 -3.24 13.70 -10.35
N VAL A 91 -4.09 12.91 -9.70
CA VAL A 91 -3.92 11.47 -9.53
C VAL A 91 -4.77 10.75 -10.58
N GLN A 92 -4.21 9.72 -11.21
CA GLN A 92 -4.91 8.86 -12.17
C GLN A 92 -4.78 7.38 -11.79
N ARG A 93 -5.69 6.54 -12.28
CA ARG A 93 -5.57 5.09 -12.19
C ARG A 93 -4.42 4.60 -13.07
N ALA A 94 -3.65 3.65 -12.56
CA ALA A 94 -2.44 3.15 -13.20
C ALA A 94 -2.21 1.65 -12.92
N ASP A 95 -3.30 0.89 -12.96
CA ASP A 95 -3.35 -0.53 -12.63
C ASP A 95 -2.34 -1.35 -13.44
N LEU A 96 -1.74 -2.35 -12.79
CA LEU A 96 -0.77 -3.23 -13.42
C LEU A 96 -1.11 -4.69 -13.13
N ASN A 97 -1.31 -5.48 -14.20
CA ASN A 97 -1.66 -6.90 -14.12
C ASN A 97 -2.86 -7.17 -13.18
N GLY A 98 -3.89 -6.34 -13.26
CA GLY A 98 -5.10 -6.44 -12.43
C GLY A 98 -4.90 -6.06 -10.95
N SER A 99 -3.72 -5.57 -10.57
CA SER A 99 -3.50 -4.98 -9.24
C SER A 99 -3.82 -3.48 -9.29
N PRO A 100 -4.74 -2.99 -8.44
CA PRO A 100 -5.04 -1.57 -8.31
C PRO A 100 -3.80 -0.72 -8.05
N ALA A 101 -3.66 0.36 -8.80
CA ALA A 101 -2.61 1.34 -8.61
C ALA A 101 -3.08 2.75 -8.96
N TRP A 102 -2.41 3.71 -8.34
CA TRP A 102 -2.63 5.13 -8.58
C TRP A 102 -1.31 5.78 -8.93
N GLN A 103 -1.36 6.83 -9.75
CA GLN A 103 -0.18 7.54 -10.19
C GLN A 103 -0.36 9.04 -10.02
N PHE A 104 0.67 9.68 -9.45
CA PHE A 104 0.80 11.13 -9.30
C PHE A 104 2.14 11.54 -9.89
N GLY A 105 2.12 12.27 -11.00
CA GLY A 105 3.33 12.58 -11.76
C GLY A 105 4.06 11.30 -12.20
N GLU A 106 5.33 11.17 -11.81
CA GLU A 106 6.17 10.01 -12.09
C GLU A 106 6.00 8.87 -11.07
N TYR A 107 5.27 9.06 -9.97
CA TYR A 107 5.18 8.07 -8.90
C TYR A 107 3.90 7.26 -9.01
N ARG A 108 4.03 5.95 -9.12
CA ARG A 108 2.92 5.00 -9.08
C ARG A 108 2.97 4.21 -7.79
N TRP A 109 1.88 4.18 -7.02
CA TRP A 109 1.81 3.35 -5.82
C TRP A 109 0.78 2.23 -5.92
N PHE A 110 1.13 1.12 -5.28
CA PHE A 110 0.30 -0.05 -5.11
C PHE A 110 -0.04 -0.23 -3.63
N VAL A 111 -1.17 -0.85 -3.33
CA VAL A 111 -1.57 -1.14 -1.95
C VAL A 111 -1.18 -2.58 -1.58
N SER A 112 -0.61 -2.77 -0.39
CA SER A 112 -0.31 -4.11 0.11
C SER A 112 -0.53 -4.25 1.60
N SER A 113 -1.30 -5.27 1.99
CA SER A 113 -1.40 -5.67 3.38
C SER A 113 -0.15 -6.44 3.85
N PHE A 114 0.12 -6.33 5.15
CA PHE A 114 1.14 -7.07 5.88
C PHE A 114 0.68 -7.36 7.32
N GLU A 115 1.39 -8.24 8.02
CA GLU A 115 1.13 -8.55 9.43
C GLU A 115 1.56 -7.36 10.32
N HIS A 116 0.74 -6.98 11.28
CA HIS A 116 1.02 -5.83 12.15
C HIS A 116 2.39 -5.96 12.83
N GLY A 117 3.18 -4.87 12.84
CA GLY A 117 4.54 -4.85 13.40
C GLY A 117 5.61 -5.54 12.54
N ARG A 118 5.25 -6.12 11.40
CA ARG A 118 6.16 -6.91 10.53
C ARG A 118 6.51 -6.20 9.21
N VAL A 119 6.38 -4.87 9.14
CA VAL A 119 6.64 -4.14 7.89
C VAL A 119 8.08 -4.32 7.37
N GLN A 120 9.04 -4.52 8.29
CA GLN A 120 10.46 -4.76 7.95
C GLN A 120 10.76 -6.21 7.57
N ASP A 121 9.81 -7.14 7.75
CA ASP A 121 9.99 -8.57 7.51
C ASP A 121 9.30 -9.04 6.20
N ILE A 122 8.81 -8.10 5.38
CA ILE A 122 8.06 -8.44 4.16
C ILE A 122 8.95 -9.22 3.19
N ALA A 123 8.62 -10.47 2.93
CA ALA A 123 9.26 -11.30 1.91
C ALA A 123 8.63 -11.00 0.53
N TRP A 124 9.13 -9.99 -0.19
CA TRP A 124 8.59 -9.60 -1.50
C TRP A 124 8.62 -10.75 -2.51
N GLY A 125 9.64 -11.60 -2.48
CA GLY A 125 9.76 -12.79 -3.34
C GLY A 125 8.64 -13.82 -3.20
N ARG A 126 7.86 -13.77 -2.11
CA ARG A 126 6.70 -14.63 -1.85
C ARG A 126 5.35 -13.96 -2.11
N LYS A 127 5.34 -12.67 -2.49
CA LYS A 127 4.12 -11.93 -2.83
C LYS A 127 3.69 -12.22 -4.29
N SER A 128 2.57 -11.62 -4.70
CA SER A 128 2.03 -11.77 -6.06
C SER A 128 3.04 -11.37 -7.15
N ARG A 129 2.85 -11.88 -8.38
CA ARG A 129 3.71 -11.60 -9.53
C ARG A 129 3.95 -10.10 -9.74
N THR A 130 2.91 -9.28 -9.64
CA THR A 130 3.03 -7.81 -9.76
C THR A 130 3.93 -7.22 -8.67
N LYS A 131 3.73 -7.61 -7.41
CA LYS A 131 4.53 -7.11 -6.27
C LYS A 131 5.99 -7.55 -6.36
N ARG A 132 6.25 -8.78 -6.84
CA ARG A 132 7.60 -9.26 -7.15
C ARG A 132 8.26 -8.43 -8.24
N ARG A 133 7.54 -8.16 -9.34
CA ARG A 133 8.04 -7.33 -10.44
C ARG A 133 8.39 -5.92 -9.97
N ILE A 134 7.53 -5.26 -9.21
CA ILE A 134 7.79 -3.92 -8.66
C ILE A 134 9.03 -3.91 -7.75
N ALA A 135 9.18 -4.93 -6.89
CA ALA A 135 10.37 -5.07 -6.05
C ALA A 135 11.65 -5.33 -6.87
N ALA A 136 11.52 -5.98 -8.02
CA ALA A 136 12.62 -6.29 -8.94
C ALA A 136 13.02 -5.10 -9.84
N GLU A 137 12.07 -4.26 -10.27
CA GLU A 137 12.32 -3.04 -11.07
C GLU A 137 13.36 -2.13 -10.40
N THR A 138 13.28 -2.02 -9.07
CA THR A 138 14.23 -1.25 -8.27
C THR A 138 15.60 -1.91 -8.16
N GLY A 139 15.62 -3.24 -8.13
CA GLY A 139 16.86 -4.01 -8.03
C GLY A 139 17.78 -3.87 -9.23
N VAL A 140 17.19 -3.79 -10.43
CA VAL A 140 17.92 -3.69 -11.70
C VAL A 140 18.47 -2.28 -11.95
N ALA A 141 17.75 -1.24 -11.53
CA ALA A 141 18.13 0.16 -11.80
C ALA A 141 19.29 0.66 -10.92
N ASP A 142 19.34 0.25 -9.65
CA ASP A 142 20.27 0.80 -8.65
C ASP A 142 21.40 -0.19 -8.25
N SER A 143 21.39 -1.43 -8.73
CA SER A 143 22.44 -2.42 -8.44
C SER A 143 22.54 -3.49 -9.56
N PRO A 144 23.48 -3.35 -10.52
CA PRO A 144 23.72 -4.38 -11.55
C PRO A 144 24.19 -5.72 -10.97
N ASP A 145 24.49 -5.81 -9.66
CA ASP A 145 24.84 -7.06 -8.98
C ASP A 145 23.62 -7.94 -8.66
N GLN A 146 22.39 -7.47 -8.93
CA GLN A 146 21.17 -8.27 -8.79
C GLN A 146 20.90 -9.19 -10.01
N PHE A 147 21.81 -9.24 -10.97
CA PHE A 147 21.82 -10.27 -12.01
C PHE A 147 22.24 -11.62 -11.40
N VAL A 148 21.28 -12.36 -10.84
CA VAL A 148 21.47 -13.80 -10.63
C VAL A 148 21.28 -14.49 -11.98
N LEU A 149 22.39 -14.84 -12.65
CA LEU A 149 22.36 -15.69 -13.83
C LEU A 149 21.71 -17.04 -13.46
N PRO A 150 20.76 -17.56 -14.25
CA PRO A 150 20.17 -18.87 -14.00
C PRO A 150 21.28 -19.94 -14.14
N GLY A 151 21.68 -20.54 -13.02
CA GLY A 151 22.69 -21.61 -13.00
C GLY A 151 23.68 -21.59 -11.83
N THR A 152 23.65 -20.59 -10.94
CA THR A 152 24.62 -20.48 -9.81
C THR A 152 24.07 -20.94 -8.46
N PHE A 153 22.88 -21.54 -8.41
CA PHE A 153 22.36 -22.20 -7.21
C PHE A 153 22.22 -23.71 -7.45
N GLU A 154 23.00 -24.51 -6.71
CA GLU A 154 22.73 -25.94 -6.56
C GLU A 154 21.40 -26.11 -5.79
N PRO A 155 20.45 -26.90 -6.32
CA PRO A 155 19.11 -26.99 -5.76
C PRO A 155 19.11 -27.92 -4.56
N THR A 156 19.24 -27.39 -3.35
CA THR A 156 18.77 -28.10 -2.16
C THR A 156 17.27 -27.85 -2.02
N GLY A 157 16.50 -28.93 -2.19
CA GLY A 157 15.08 -28.90 -2.50
C GLY A 157 14.20 -28.21 -1.47
N VAL A 158 13.70 -27.03 -1.83
CA VAL A 158 12.31 -26.57 -1.65
C VAL A 158 12.04 -25.65 -2.83
N ALA A 159 10.92 -25.83 -3.53
CA ALA A 159 10.57 -25.18 -4.81
C ALA A 159 10.98 -23.69 -4.93
N LEU A 160 12.16 -23.43 -5.47
CA LEU A 160 12.65 -22.11 -5.86
C LEU A 160 12.28 -21.90 -7.34
N ASP A 161 11.06 -21.45 -7.58
CA ASP A 161 10.59 -20.97 -8.89
C ASP A 161 10.09 -19.51 -8.79
N LEU A 162 10.85 -18.65 -8.10
CA LEU A 162 10.26 -17.44 -7.50
C LEU A 162 10.51 -16.11 -8.23
N VAL A 163 11.40 -16.05 -9.23
CA VAL A 163 11.44 -14.93 -10.19
C VAL A 163 11.93 -15.48 -11.53
N THR A 164 11.12 -15.39 -12.58
CA THR A 164 11.56 -15.82 -13.92
C THR A 164 12.51 -14.78 -14.52
N VAL A 165 13.49 -15.20 -15.31
CA VAL A 165 14.38 -14.31 -16.09
C VAL A 165 13.56 -13.32 -16.92
N ARG A 166 12.38 -13.74 -17.37
CA ARG A 166 11.41 -12.90 -18.07
C ARG A 166 10.86 -11.76 -17.20
N ASP A 167 10.48 -12.04 -15.95
CA ASP A 167 10.00 -11.01 -15.03
C ASP A 167 11.09 -9.96 -14.71
N LEU A 168 12.37 -10.38 -14.66
CA LEU A 168 13.51 -9.46 -14.52
C LEU A 168 13.72 -8.62 -15.78
N LEU A 169 13.73 -9.26 -16.95
CA LEU A 169 13.95 -8.58 -18.24
C LEU A 169 12.83 -7.56 -18.55
N GLU A 170 11.59 -7.89 -18.19
CA GLU A 170 10.45 -6.98 -18.31
C GLU A 170 10.47 -5.83 -17.29
N ALA A 171 11.12 -6.03 -16.14
CA ALA A 171 11.36 -5.00 -15.12
C ALA A 171 12.50 -4.04 -15.52
N SER A 172 13.44 -4.48 -16.35
CA SER A 172 14.53 -3.66 -16.91
C SER A 172 14.10 -2.66 -17.99
N GLY A 173 12.82 -2.68 -18.42
CA GLY A 173 12.29 -1.69 -19.34
C GLY A 173 12.36 -0.31 -18.69
N ARG A 174 12.99 0.67 -19.36
CA ARG A 174 13.05 2.07 -18.90
C ARG A 174 11.65 2.67 -18.80
N ASN A 175 10.95 2.42 -17.69
CA ASN A 175 9.75 3.13 -17.33
C ASN A 175 10.16 4.45 -16.68
N SER A 176 9.63 5.56 -17.19
CA SER A 176 9.74 6.88 -16.54
C SER A 176 8.85 7.00 -15.29
N VAL A 177 8.34 5.88 -14.78
CA VAL A 177 7.42 5.80 -13.66
C VAL A 177 8.07 4.99 -12.56
N VAL A 178 8.21 5.59 -11.38
CA VAL A 178 8.77 4.98 -10.19
C VAL A 178 7.66 4.29 -9.41
N SER A 179 7.78 2.97 -9.29
CA SER A 179 6.84 2.13 -8.54
C SER A 179 7.18 2.12 -7.05
N ILE A 180 6.24 2.58 -6.20
CA ILE A 180 6.29 2.54 -4.74
C ILE A 180 5.11 1.73 -4.18
N VAL A 181 5.11 1.47 -2.87
CA VAL A 181 4.06 0.70 -2.21
C VAL A 181 3.56 1.42 -0.97
N LEU A 182 2.23 1.56 -0.88
CA LEU A 182 1.50 1.90 0.32
C LEU A 182 1.18 0.61 1.08
N THR A 183 1.93 0.34 2.14
CA THR A 183 1.68 -0.80 3.01
C THR A 183 0.79 -0.43 4.18
N HIS A 184 -0.13 -1.33 4.52
CA HIS A 184 -1.09 -1.11 5.58
C HIS A 184 -1.31 -2.38 6.42
N SER A 185 -1.55 -2.23 7.72
CA SER A 185 -1.89 -3.32 8.65
C SER A 185 -2.90 -2.85 9.69
N ILE A 186 -3.63 -3.80 10.28
CA ILE A 186 -4.41 -3.58 11.51
C ILE A 186 -4.15 -4.72 12.47
N ASP A 187 -3.99 -4.38 13.74
CA ASP A 187 -3.97 -5.33 14.84
C ASP A 187 -5.41 -5.76 15.19
N PRO A 188 -5.77 -7.06 15.06
CA PRO A 188 -7.09 -7.56 15.39
C PRO A 188 -7.46 -7.46 16.87
N ASP A 189 -6.47 -7.31 17.77
CA ASP A 189 -6.72 -7.26 19.22
C ASP A 189 -6.89 -5.82 19.73
N THR A 190 -6.09 -4.89 19.20
CA THR A 190 -6.07 -3.49 19.68
C THR A 190 -6.71 -2.49 18.72
N GLY A 191 -6.99 -2.89 17.48
CA GLY A 191 -7.42 -1.99 16.42
C GLY A 191 -6.35 -0.99 16.00
N SER A 192 -5.07 -1.23 16.34
CA SER A 192 -3.96 -0.34 15.97
C SER A 192 -3.67 -0.42 14.47
N ILE A 193 -3.58 0.73 13.80
CA ILE A 193 -3.34 0.80 12.36
C ILE A 193 -1.89 1.18 12.12
N GLU A 194 -1.25 0.53 11.15
CA GLU A 194 -0.01 1.02 10.57
C GLU A 194 -0.20 1.36 9.10
N LEU A 195 0.41 2.46 8.68
CA LEU A 195 0.41 2.91 7.29
C LEU A 195 1.80 3.42 6.94
N PHE A 196 2.43 2.79 5.95
CA PHE A 196 3.74 3.17 5.49
C PHE A 196 3.74 3.36 3.97
N LEU A 197 4.59 4.27 3.50
CA LEU A 197 4.89 4.45 2.09
C LEU A 197 6.38 4.17 1.89
N GLY A 198 6.70 3.33 0.92
CA GLY A 198 8.08 2.91 0.70
C GLY A 198 8.36 2.43 -0.71
N ARG A 199 9.63 2.47 -1.09
CA ARG A 199 10.09 1.83 -2.32
C ARG A 199 10.61 0.43 -2.01
N PRO A 200 9.97 -0.63 -2.52
CA PRO A 200 10.33 -1.99 -2.17
C PRO A 200 11.64 -2.40 -2.85
N ARG A 201 12.33 -3.34 -2.22
CA ARG A 201 13.56 -3.96 -2.72
C ARG A 201 13.39 -5.48 -2.69
N LEU A 202 13.71 -6.15 -3.78
CA LEU A 202 13.72 -7.60 -3.83
C LEU A 202 14.75 -8.17 -2.84
N ASN A 203 14.32 -9.08 -1.97
CA ASN A 203 15.11 -9.62 -0.86
C ASN A 203 15.18 -11.17 -0.87
N LEU A 204 15.44 -11.78 -2.04
CA LEU A 204 15.46 -13.25 -2.22
C LEU A 204 16.51 -13.97 -1.37
N GLY A 205 17.62 -13.31 -1.02
CA GLY A 205 18.70 -13.87 -0.20
C GLY A 205 18.68 -13.44 1.27
N GLY A 206 17.59 -12.82 1.74
CA GLY A 206 17.58 -12.07 2.98
C GLY A 206 18.15 -10.66 2.81
N GLY A 207 17.80 -9.74 3.72
CA GLY A 207 18.14 -8.32 3.62
C GLY A 207 16.91 -7.42 3.68
N SER A 208 17.16 -6.10 3.72
CA SER A 208 16.08 -5.11 3.85
C SER A 208 15.09 -5.20 2.68
N PRO A 209 13.77 -5.33 2.96
CA PRO A 209 12.76 -5.33 1.91
C PRO A 209 12.47 -3.94 1.32
N TRP A 210 13.19 -2.91 1.78
CA TRP A 210 12.94 -1.52 1.41
C TRP A 210 14.25 -0.83 1.03
N MET A 211 14.20 -0.03 -0.03
CA MET A 211 15.22 0.99 -0.29
C MET A 211 15.06 2.15 0.69
N TRP A 212 13.81 2.55 0.90
CA TRP A 212 13.40 3.51 1.91
C TRP A 212 11.95 3.22 2.31
N LEU A 213 11.61 3.60 3.54
CA LEU A 213 10.28 3.46 4.11
C LEU A 213 9.98 4.69 4.97
N ARG A 214 8.73 5.16 4.94
CA ARG A 214 8.25 6.29 5.74
C ARG A 214 6.91 5.95 6.37
N SER A 215 6.81 6.17 7.68
CA SER A 215 5.51 6.08 8.36
C SER A 215 4.65 7.27 7.97
N LEU A 216 3.42 6.99 7.53
CA LEU A 216 2.45 8.03 7.22
C LEU A 216 1.54 8.32 8.40
N LEU A 217 1.33 7.37 9.31
CA LEU A 217 0.60 7.62 10.56
C LEU A 217 1.59 7.67 11.73
N PRO A 218 1.39 8.56 12.71
CA PRO A 218 1.86 8.28 14.06
C PRO A 218 1.21 6.98 14.52
N THR A 219 1.85 6.18 15.37
CA THR A 219 1.17 5.00 15.96
C THR A 219 -0.14 5.46 16.60
N PHE A 220 -1.25 5.05 16.00
CA PHE A 220 -2.61 5.48 16.34
C PHE A 220 -3.47 4.23 16.53
N SER A 221 -4.23 4.16 17.62
CA SER A 221 -5.27 3.15 17.77
C SER A 221 -6.61 3.69 17.26
N VAL A 222 -7.39 2.86 16.57
CA VAL A 222 -8.79 3.18 16.23
C VAL A 222 -9.62 3.50 17.49
N ALA A 223 -9.25 2.92 18.64
CA ALA A 223 -9.88 3.21 19.93
C ALA A 223 -9.72 4.69 20.35
N ASP A 224 -8.63 5.35 19.94
CA ASP A 224 -8.41 6.78 20.24
C ASP A 224 -9.26 7.68 19.34
N ALA A 225 -9.51 7.26 18.09
CA ALA A 225 -10.39 7.97 17.17
C ALA A 225 -11.86 7.92 17.62
N ALA A 226 -12.31 6.79 18.20
CA ALA A 226 -13.66 6.64 18.75
C ALA A 226 -13.91 7.51 20.01
N ARG A 227 -12.86 7.78 20.82
CA ARG A 227 -12.96 8.67 21.99
C ARG A 227 -13.07 10.14 21.61
N LEU A 228 -12.45 10.54 20.49
CA LEU A 228 -12.55 11.90 19.96
C LEU A 228 -13.90 12.17 19.30
N SER A 229 -14.60 11.15 18.80
CA SER A 229 -15.96 11.28 18.24
C SER A 229 -17.09 11.09 19.27
N ALA A 230 -16.79 10.59 20.47
CA ALA A 230 -17.75 10.42 21.56
C ALA A 230 -17.71 11.55 22.62
N GLY A 231 -16.79 12.51 22.49
CA GLY A 231 -16.60 13.64 23.40
C GLY A 231 -17.17 14.95 22.86
N ASP A 232 -18.48 14.98 22.59
CA ASP A 232 -19.33 16.17 22.57
C ASP A 232 -20.79 15.70 22.45
N ALA A 233 -21.36 15.28 23.59
CA ALA A 233 -22.80 15.08 23.80
C ALA A 233 -23.14 15.35 25.27
#